data_AF-A0A523NHM9-F1
#
_entry.id   AF-A0A523NHM9-F1
#
_cell.length_a   1.000
_cell.length_b   1.000
_cell.length_c   1.000
_cell.angle_alpha   90.00
_cell.angle_beta   90.00
_cell.angle_gamma   90.00
#
_symmetry.space_group_name_H-M   'P 1'
#
loop_
_entity.id
_entity.type
_entity.pdbx_description
1 polymer ?
#
loop_
_entity_poly.entity_id
_entity_poly.type
_entity_poly.pdbx_seq_one_letter_code
_entity_poly.pdbx_strand_id
1 'polypeptide(L)' 'MKKNEGGSIYPHRLLKTGDGEKDLNYISMGISRRDWLAGLAMQGYLAAEGLQSDQVRISEHAYEMADTMIQRGLED' A
#
# COMPACT_ATOMS: atom_id res chain seq x y z
N MET A 1 12.13 -1.94 -11.55
CA MET A 1 11.62 -2.88 -10.53
C MET A 1 10.32 -2.34 -9.97
N LYS A 2 9.26 -3.15 -9.87
CA LYS A 2 8.10 -2.77 -9.04
C LYS A 2 8.57 -2.66 -7.59
N LYS A 3 8.25 -1.58 -6.88
CA LYS A 3 8.53 -1.47 -5.44
C LYS A 3 7.79 -2.60 -4.70
N ASN A 4 8.37 -3.11 -3.61
CA ASN A 4 7.72 -4.12 -2.80
C ASN A 4 6.50 -3.49 -2.11
N GLU A 5 5.32 -3.93 -2.52
CA GLU A 5 4.04 -3.39 -2.02
C GLU A 5 3.57 -4.04 -0.70
N GLY A 6 4.28 -5.07 -0.22
CA GLY A 6 3.94 -5.77 1.03
C GLY A 6 2.65 -6.61 0.98
N GLY A 7 2.09 -6.82 -0.22
CA GLY A 7 0.82 -7.52 -0.44
C GLY A 7 -0.40 -6.59 -0.44
N SER A 8 -1.61 -7.17 -0.45
CA SER A 8 -2.87 -6.42 -0.42
C SER A 8 -3.50 -6.40 0.98
N ILE A 9 -4.00 -5.24 1.39
CA ILE A 9 -4.87 -5.07 2.56
C ILE A 9 -6.33 -5.07 2.06
N TYR A 10 -7.19 -5.85 2.71
CA TYR A 10 -8.56 -6.18 2.26
C TYR A 10 -8.61 -6.79 0.85
N PRO A 11 -8.05 -8.00 0.65
CA PRO A 11 -8.02 -8.62 -0.67
C PRO A 11 -9.42 -8.98 -1.15
N HIS A 12 -9.88 -8.33 -2.21
CA HIS A 12 -11.03 -8.75 -2.98
C HIS A 12 -10.54 -9.62 -4.14
N ARG A 13 -11.01 -10.87 -4.17
CA ARG A 13 -10.74 -11.79 -5.28
C ARG A 13 -11.88 -11.64 -6.28
N LEU A 14 -11.60 -10.99 -7.41
CA LEU A 14 -12.50 -11.10 -8.55
C LEU A 14 -12.14 -12.34 -9.36
N LEU A 15 -13.15 -13.15 -9.65
CA LEU A 15 -13.07 -14.17 -10.68
C LEU A 15 -13.01 -13.45 -12.02
N LYS A 16 -11.86 -13.49 -12.69
CA LYS A 16 -11.76 -13.10 -14.09
C LYS A 16 -12.12 -14.34 -14.91
N THR A 17 -13.38 -14.44 -15.33
CA THR A 17 -13.78 -15.40 -16.36
C THR A 17 -13.14 -14.98 -17.67
N GLY A 18 -12.15 -15.75 -18.14
CA GLY A 18 -11.73 -15.70 -19.54
C GLY A 18 -12.78 -16.36 -20.43
N ASP A 19 -12.69 -16.14 -21.74
CA ASP A 19 -13.63 -16.70 -22.75
C ASP A 19 -13.65 -18.25 -22.81
N GLY A 20 -12.85 -18.93 -21.99
CA GLY A 20 -12.89 -20.37 -21.79
C GLY A 20 -12.86 -20.73 -20.29
N GLU A 21 -13.78 -21.60 -19.87
CA GLU A 21 -13.97 -22.07 -18.49
C GLU A 21 -12.73 -22.73 -17.83
N LYS A 22 -11.63 -22.91 -18.56
CA LYS A 22 -10.42 -23.61 -18.07
C LYS A 22 -9.40 -22.74 -17.33
N ASP A 23 -9.48 -21.41 -17.45
CA ASP A 23 -8.50 -20.50 -16.83
C ASP A 23 -9.18 -19.62 -15.77
N LEU A 24 -9.38 -20.19 -14.57
CA LEU A 24 -9.76 -19.43 -13.38
C LEU A 24 -8.60 -18.48 -12.99
N ASN A 25 -8.61 -17.28 -13.57
CA ASN A 25 -7.67 -16.22 -13.22
C ASN A 25 -8.24 -15.37 -12.08
N TYR A 26 -7.53 -15.28 -10.96
CA TYR A 26 -7.89 -14.39 -9.86
C TYR A 26 -7.20 -13.05 -10.03
N ILE A 27 -7.96 -11.96 -10.02
CA ILE A 27 -7.40 -10.62 -9.86
C ILE A 27 -7.46 -10.30 -8.37
N SER A 28 -6.30 -10.09 -7.73
CA SER A 28 -6.23 -9.49 -6.41
C SER A 28 -6.47 -7.99 -6.55
N MET A 29 -7.63 -7.52 -6.11
CA MET A 29 -7.91 -6.10 -5.95
C MET A 29 -7.85 -5.73 -4.48
N GLY A 30 -7.38 -4.53 -4.17
CA GLY A 30 -7.27 -4.04 -2.81
C GLY A 30 -6.27 -2.90 -2.73
N ILE A 31 -6.25 -2.22 -1.59
CA ILE A 31 -5.22 -1.21 -1.31
C ILE A 31 -3.93 -1.98 -1.03
N SER A 32 -2.81 -1.57 -1.62
CA SER A 32 -1.53 -2.21 -1.28
C SER A 32 -1.20 -1.96 0.19
N ARG A 33 -0.52 -2.90 0.85
CA ARG A 33 -0.10 -2.73 2.25
C ARG A 33 0.77 -1.48 2.39
N ARG A 34 1.60 -1.20 1.39
CA ARG A 34 2.40 0.02 1.27
C ARG A 34 1.52 1.29 1.29
N ASP A 35 0.49 1.35 0.45
CA ASP A 35 -0.39 2.52 0.37
C ASP A 35 -1.23 2.69 1.63
N TRP A 36 -1.68 1.58 2.22
CA TRP A 36 -2.43 1.61 3.49
C TRP A 36 -1.57 2.16 4.64
N LEU A 37 -0.33 1.67 4.78
CA LEU A 37 0.62 2.17 5.78
C LEU A 37 1.01 3.63 5.53
N ALA A 38 1.25 4.01 4.27
CA ALA A 38 1.55 5.38 3.91
C ALA A 38 0.37 6.32 4.24
N GLY A 39 -0.87 5.88 4.01
CA GLY A 39 -2.07 6.63 4.39
C GLY A 39 -2.16 6.87 5.90
N LEU A 40 -1.88 5.86 6.72
CA LEU A 40 -1.83 6.00 8.18
C LEU A 40 -0.73 6.97 8.65
N ALA A 41 0.48 6.86 8.08
CA ALA A 41 1.58 7.75 8.40
C ALA A 41 1.26 9.21 8.03
N MET A 42 0.69 9.42 6.83
CA MET A 42 0.28 10.72 6.33
C MET A 42 -0.78 11.38 7.23
N GLN A 43 -1.75 10.61 7.74
CA GLN A 43 -2.72 11.11 8.71
C GLN A 43 -2.06 11.64 9.99
N GLY A 44 -1.04 10.92 10.51
CA GLY A 44 -0.24 11.38 11.64
C GLY A 44 0.49 12.70 11.36
N TYR A 45 1.11 12.81 10.19
CA TYR A 45 1.79 14.04 9.76
C TYR A 45 0.84 15.23 9.64
N LEU A 46 -0.35 15.03 9.09
CA LEU A 46 -1.36 16.09 8.90
C LEU A 46 -2.01 16.53 10.22
N ALA A 47 -2.09 15.62 11.20
CA ALA A 47 -2.61 15.92 12.54
C ALA A 47 -1.59 16.69 13.41
N ALA A 48 -0.31 16.68 13.07
CA ALA A 48 0.72 17.40 13.81
C ALA A 48 0.69 18.91 13.49
N GLU A 49 0.60 19.74 14.53
CA GLU A 49 0.67 21.19 14.39
C GLU A 49 2.04 21.63 13.84
N GLY A 50 2.04 22.48 12.81
CA GLY A 50 3.25 23.10 12.24
C GLY A 50 3.92 22.39 11.06
N LEU A 51 3.46 21.21 10.64
CA LEU A 51 4.02 20.45 9.50
C LEU A 51 3.23 20.59 8.19
N GLN A 52 2.21 21.45 8.15
CA GLN A 52 1.19 21.46 7.09
C GLN A 52 1.59 22.11 5.75
N SER A 53 2.83 22.60 5.58
CA SER A 53 3.17 23.46 4.44
C SER A 53 3.72 22.76 3.20
N ASP A 54 4.13 21.49 3.28
CA ASP A 54 4.74 20.78 2.14
C ASP A 54 4.14 19.38 1.93
N GLN A 55 3.11 19.31 1.07
CA GLN A 55 2.41 18.09 0.72
C GLN A 55 3.32 17.04 0.06
N VAL A 56 4.31 17.48 -0.73
CA VAL A 56 5.24 16.57 -1.43
C VAL A 56 6.08 15.86 -0.38
N ARG A 57 6.70 16.63 0.52
CA ARG A 57 7.55 16.07 1.58
C ARG A 57 6.79 15.16 2.55
N ILE A 58 5.56 15.52 2.91
CA ILE A 58 4.71 14.65 3.74
C ILE A 58 4.48 13.30 3.03
N SER A 59 4.19 13.34 1.73
CA SER A 59 3.95 12.12 0.97
C SER A 59 5.18 11.23 0.88
N GLU A 60 6.36 11.82 0.66
CA GLU A 60 7.62 11.08 0.60
C GLU A 60 7.94 10.38 1.93
N HIS A 61 7.92 11.13 3.04
CA HIS A 61 8.18 10.56 4.36
C HIS A 61 7.17 9.45 4.73
N ALA A 62 5.89 9.62 4.39
CA ALA A 62 4.88 8.61 4.65
C ALA A 62 5.17 7.29 3.92
N TYR A 63 5.63 7.36 2.66
CA TYR A 63 6.03 6.17 1.92
C TYR A 63 7.35 5.57 2.42
N GLU A 64 8.31 6.37 2.88
CA GLU A 64 9.54 5.87 3.51
C GLU A 64 9.26 5.09 4.80
N MET A 65 8.32 5.58 5.63
CA MET A 65 7.87 4.86 6.81
C MET A 65 7.20 3.53 6.44
N ALA A 66 6.31 3.54 5.45
CA ALA A 66 5.66 2.32 4.96
C ALA A 66 6.68 1.28 4.45
N ASP A 67 7.66 1.74 3.66
CA ASP A 67 8.73 0.90 3.12
C ASP A 67 9.56 0.27 4.25
N THR A 68 9.91 1.05 5.28
CA THR A 68 10.64 0.57 6.48
C THR A 68 9.86 -0.49 7.25
N MET A 69 8.55 -0.29 7.45
CA MET A 69 7.70 -1.25 8.17
C MET A 69 7.54 -2.57 7.40
N ILE A 70 7.42 -2.51 6.08
CA ILE A 70 7.37 -3.72 5.23
C ILE A 70 8.69 -4.48 5.31
N GLN A 71 9.81 -3.77 5.21
CA GLN A 71 11.13 -4.41 5.28
C GLN A 71 11.33 -5.15 6.61
N ARG A 72 11.02 -4.51 7.74
CA ARG A 72 11.16 -5.15 9.06
C ARG A 72 10.24 -6.35 9.25
N GLY A 73 9.02 -6.30 8.71
CA GLY A 73 8.09 -7.42 8.80
C GLY A 73 8.46 -8.65 7.94
N LEU A 74 9.54 -8.58 7.16
CA LEU A 74 10.12 -9.72 6.43
C LEU A 74 11.34 -10.33 7.13
N GLU A 75 11.84 -9.69 8.18
CA GLU A 75 13.00 -10.15 8.97
C GLU A 75 12.59 -11.02 10.17
N ASP A 76 11.30 -11.04 10.51
CA ASP A 76 10.66 -11.91 11.53
C ASP A 76 10.10 -13.20 10.92
#